data_AF-A0A9W4T6A8-F1
#
_entry.id   AF-A0A9W4T6A8-F1
#
_cell.length_a   1.000
_cell.length_b   1.000
_cell.length_c   1.000
_cell.angle_alpha   90.00
_cell.angle_beta   90.00
_cell.angle_gamma   90.00
#
_symmetry.space_group_name_H-M   'P 1'
#
loop_
_entity.id
_entity.type
_entity.pdbx_description
1 polymer ?
#
loop_
_entity_poly.entity_id
_entity_poly.type
_entity_poly.pdbx_seq_one_letter_code
_entity_poly.pdbx_strand_id
1 'polypeptide(L)'
;MSLLSSIEWFTWFTYVAILPVCSLFGWLMLPFVFVASITANIFVSIRLLRDFTCYMTDNLISNLSQPGNDMNDNNGIDEMFASTREALEDIFPKASNKDIERYERQINEADDLDPVLIIVGNQNWINQNTYATYQAVMTAFATNNLQNNQRRDEGSLGVFHFQNMTELYTVRDNIRGLYPNAFFDRNAQPQQEPIGTAWILVKVGVRSSDYAVDSSFFVI
;
A
#
# COMPACT_ATOMS: atom_id res chain seq x y z
N MET A 1 30.50 -0.74 -22.24
CA MET A 1 30.82 -0.72 -20.80
C MET A 1 29.51 -0.96 -20.06
N SER A 2 29.41 -2.09 -19.37
CA SER A 2 28.19 -2.51 -18.67
C SER A 2 27.77 -1.45 -17.65
N LEU A 3 26.55 -0.91 -17.81
CA LEU A 3 25.89 -0.10 -16.79
C LEU A 3 25.51 -1.06 -15.66
N LEU A 4 26.36 -1.14 -14.64
CA LEU A 4 26.02 -1.75 -13.36
C LEU A 4 24.65 -1.22 -12.93
N SER A 5 23.78 -2.11 -12.47
CA SER A 5 22.48 -1.72 -11.95
C SER A 5 22.66 -0.67 -10.84
N SER A 6 21.69 0.22 -10.64
CA SER A 6 21.79 1.31 -9.65
C SER A 6 22.18 0.82 -8.24
N ILE A 7 21.80 -0.41 -7.91
CA ILE A 7 22.16 -1.10 -6.66
C ILE A 7 23.63 -1.53 -6.64
N GLU A 8 24.16 -2.06 -7.74
CA GLU A 8 25.56 -2.46 -7.84
C GLU A 8 26.50 -1.25 -7.81
N TRP A 9 26.11 -0.12 -8.42
CA TRP A 9 26.87 1.13 -8.32
C TRP A 9 26.88 1.66 -6.87
N PHE A 10 25.75 1.63 -6.19
CA PHE A 10 25.65 2.08 -4.80
C PHE A 10 26.46 1.20 -3.85
N THR A 11 26.40 -0.12 -4.07
CA THR A 11 27.21 -1.09 -3.32
C THR A 11 28.69 -0.83 -3.54
N TRP A 12 29.11 -0.67 -4.79
CA TRP A 12 30.50 -0.35 -5.11
C TRP A 12 30.95 0.97 -4.48
N PHE A 13 30.17 2.05 -4.61
CA PHE A 13 30.51 3.35 -4.05
C PHE A 13 30.62 3.32 -2.52
N THR A 14 29.72 2.60 -1.84
CA THR A 14 29.74 2.48 -0.38
C THR A 14 30.97 1.72 0.11
N TYR A 15 31.30 0.59 -0.53
CA TYR A 15 32.43 -0.25 -0.10
C TYR A 15 33.79 0.30 -0.52
N VAL A 16 33.88 0.97 -1.68
CA VAL A 16 35.16 1.41 -2.25
C VAL A 16 35.50 2.86 -1.90
N ALA A 17 34.52 3.75 -1.74
CA ALA A 17 34.78 5.16 -1.45
C ALA A 17 34.51 5.52 0.01
N ILE A 18 33.39 5.09 0.58
CA ILE A 18 32.96 5.54 1.91
C ILE A 18 33.74 4.81 3.02
N LEU A 19 33.81 3.48 2.97
CA LEU A 19 34.48 2.67 4.00
C LEU A 19 35.97 3.01 4.22
N PRO A 20 36.79 3.25 3.18
CA PRO A 20 38.20 3.63 3.37
C PRO A 20 38.39 5.06 3.91
N VAL A 21 37.46 5.98 3.61
CA VAL A 21 37.52 7.35 4.13
C VAL A 21 37.11 7.37 5.61
N CYS A 22 36.13 6.54 5.99
CA CYS A 22 35.73 6.37 7.38
C CYS A 22 36.83 5.74 8.26
N SER A 23 37.66 4.85 7.71
CA SER A 23 38.78 4.26 8.44
C SER A 23 39.94 5.24 8.66
N LEU A 24 40.11 6.23 7.78
CA LEU A 24 41.17 7.24 7.88
C LEU A 24 40.82 8.44 8.78
N PHE A 25 39.54 8.86 8.83
CA PHE A 25 39.13 10.08 9.54
C PHE A 25 38.32 9.85 10.82
N GLY A 26 38.01 8.59 11.15
CA GLY A 26 37.34 8.21 12.39
C GLY A 26 35.93 8.80 12.57
N TRP A 27 35.44 8.79 13.82
CA TRP A 27 34.05 9.11 14.19
C TRP A 27 33.59 10.54 13.84
N LEU A 28 34.51 11.41 13.42
CA LEU A 28 34.21 12.77 12.93
C LEU A 28 33.45 12.80 11.60
N MET A 29 33.49 11.73 10.81
CA MET A 29 32.82 11.65 9.51
C MET A 29 31.41 11.04 9.55
N LEU A 30 31.00 10.42 10.66
CA LEU A 30 29.66 9.85 10.85
C LEU A 30 28.50 10.81 10.50
N PRO A 31 28.50 12.09 10.94
CA PRO A 31 27.42 13.00 10.57
C PRO A 31 27.41 13.32 9.06
N PHE A 32 28.57 13.36 8.40
CA PHE A 32 28.65 13.62 6.96
C PHE A 32 28.20 12.41 6.14
N VAL A 33 28.50 11.19 6.57
CA VAL A 33 28.00 9.95 5.93
C VAL A 33 26.49 9.82 6.12
N PHE A 34 25.96 10.18 7.29
CA PHE A 34 24.52 10.22 7.53
C PHE A 34 23.82 11.26 6.66
N VAL A 35 24.37 12.47 6.55
CA VAL A 35 23.84 13.52 5.65
C VAL A 35 23.96 13.13 4.18
N ALA A 36 25.05 12.47 3.77
CA ALA A 36 25.23 11.95 2.41
C ALA A 36 24.25 10.81 2.10
N SER A 37 23.96 9.93 3.07
CA SER A 37 22.97 8.87 2.94
C SER A 37 21.54 9.42 2.86
N ILE A 38 21.22 10.45 3.64
CA ILE A 38 19.94 11.16 3.55
C ILE A 38 19.82 11.87 2.20
N THR A 39 20.85 12.59 1.76
CA THR A 39 20.80 13.26 0.45
C THR A 39 20.75 12.26 -0.70
N ALA A 40 21.44 11.11 -0.63
CA ALA A 40 21.32 10.05 -1.63
C ALA A 40 19.92 9.42 -1.66
N ASN A 41 19.31 9.14 -0.50
CA ASN A 41 17.92 8.66 -0.45
C ASN A 41 16.94 9.70 -0.97
N ILE A 42 17.11 10.97 -0.62
CA ILE A 42 16.30 12.07 -1.17
C ILE A 42 16.52 12.18 -2.69
N PHE A 43 17.74 12.02 -3.20
CA PHE A 43 18.01 12.09 -4.64
C PHE A 43 17.44 10.87 -5.38
N VAL A 44 17.47 9.68 -4.79
CA VAL A 44 16.83 8.48 -5.34
C VAL A 44 15.31 8.62 -5.31
N SER A 45 14.72 9.13 -4.23
CA SER A 45 13.29 9.43 -4.15
C SER A 45 12.87 10.55 -5.11
N ILE A 46 13.66 11.61 -5.26
CA ILE A 46 13.44 12.67 -6.25
C ILE A 46 13.62 12.14 -7.66
N ARG A 47 14.57 11.23 -7.90
CA ARG A 47 14.76 10.59 -9.21
C ARG A 47 13.60 9.64 -9.53
N LEU A 48 13.10 8.87 -8.56
CA LEU A 48 11.89 8.05 -8.72
C LEU A 48 10.65 8.91 -8.96
N LEU A 49 10.50 10.02 -8.22
CA LEU A 49 9.45 11.00 -8.47
C LEU A 49 9.61 11.68 -9.83
N ARG A 50 10.84 11.97 -10.27
CA ARG A 50 11.11 12.57 -11.58
C ARG A 50 10.89 11.58 -12.70
N ASP A 51 11.22 10.30 -12.52
CA ASP A 51 10.94 9.24 -13.48
C ASP A 51 9.43 8.98 -13.55
N PHE A 52 8.71 9.05 -12.42
CA PHE A 52 7.24 9.03 -12.38
C PHE A 52 6.62 10.26 -13.07
N THR A 53 7.16 11.45 -12.82
CA THR A 53 6.68 12.70 -13.43
C THR A 53 7.03 12.75 -14.93
N CYS A 54 8.22 12.28 -15.33
CA CYS A 54 8.62 12.17 -16.73
C CYS A 54 7.80 11.11 -17.47
N TYR A 55 7.47 9.99 -16.84
CA TYR A 55 6.58 9.00 -17.43
C TYR A 55 5.17 9.57 -17.66
N MET A 56 4.68 10.39 -16.73
CA MET A 56 3.41 11.12 -16.87
C MET A 56 3.50 12.22 -17.93
N THR A 57 4.63 12.92 -18.03
CA THR A 57 4.85 14.04 -18.96
C THR A 57 5.13 13.57 -20.39
N ASP A 58 5.87 12.47 -20.58
CA ASP A 58 6.14 11.88 -21.89
C ASP A 58 4.87 11.23 -22.48
N ASN A 59 3.97 10.71 -21.64
CA ASN A 59 2.63 10.28 -22.06
C ASN A 59 1.69 11.45 -22.39
N LEU A 60 1.82 12.59 -21.70
CA LEU A 60 1.08 13.81 -22.06
C LEU A 60 1.59 14.42 -23.38
N ILE A 61 2.92 14.43 -23.59
CA ILE A 61 3.54 15.03 -24.78
C ILE A 61 3.41 14.11 -26.00
N SER A 62 3.48 12.78 -25.85
CA SER A 62 3.22 11.85 -26.95
C SER A 62 1.79 11.98 -27.47
N ASN A 63 0.81 12.15 -26.58
CA ASN A 63 -0.60 12.38 -26.92
C ASN A 63 -0.89 13.76 -27.54
N LEU A 64 -0.05 14.78 -27.30
CA LEU A 64 -0.17 16.08 -27.98
C LEU A 64 0.39 16.09 -29.42
N SER A 65 1.13 15.05 -29.83
CA SER A 65 1.85 15.01 -31.11
C SER A 65 1.15 14.22 -32.22
N GLN A 66 -0.06 13.69 -31.98
CA GLN A 66 -0.87 13.05 -33.02
C GLN A 66 -1.90 14.03 -33.62
N PRO A 67 -1.79 14.39 -34.91
CA PRO A 67 -2.81 15.18 -35.57
C PRO A 67 -3.96 14.26 -36.02
N GLY A 68 -5.12 14.44 -35.39
CA GLY A 68 -6.42 14.04 -35.93
C GLY A 68 -6.86 12.62 -35.60
N ASN A 69 -7.79 12.49 -34.66
CA ASN A 69 -9.16 12.05 -34.93
C ASN A 69 -10.01 12.21 -33.66
N ASP A 70 -11.11 12.93 -33.79
CA ASP A 70 -12.20 12.91 -32.81
C ASP A 70 -12.62 11.45 -32.53
N MET A 71 -12.52 10.99 -31.28
CA MET A 71 -13.55 10.25 -30.52
C MET A 71 -12.94 9.49 -29.31
N ASN A 72 -13.26 9.99 -28.10
CA ASN A 72 -13.39 9.23 -26.83
C ASN A 72 -12.10 8.63 -26.20
N ASP A 73 -11.19 9.49 -25.74
CA ASP A 73 -9.97 9.15 -24.98
C ASP A 73 -10.25 8.82 -23.49
N ASN A 74 -11.05 7.79 -23.21
CA ASN A 74 -11.10 7.15 -21.88
C ASN A 74 -10.48 5.74 -21.87
N ASN A 75 -10.10 5.20 -23.04
CA ASN A 75 -9.72 3.79 -23.17
C ASN A 75 -8.23 3.47 -22.88
N GLY A 76 -7.33 4.46 -22.81
CA GLY A 76 -5.89 4.18 -22.66
C GLY A 76 -5.44 3.79 -21.23
N ILE A 77 -6.16 4.26 -20.22
CA ILE A 77 -5.89 3.94 -18.80
C ILE A 77 -6.61 2.66 -18.38
N ASP A 78 -7.81 2.43 -18.94
CA ASP A 78 -8.64 1.24 -18.71
C ASP A 78 -8.04 -0.06 -19.29
N GLU A 79 -7.08 0.02 -20.23
CA GLU A 79 -6.35 -1.16 -20.74
C GLU A 79 -5.19 -1.61 -19.84
N MET A 80 -4.67 -0.74 -18.96
CA MET A 80 -3.48 -1.04 -18.14
C MET A 80 -3.81 -1.44 -16.70
N PHE A 81 -4.97 -1.00 -16.18
CA PHE A 81 -5.39 -1.25 -14.81
C PHE A 81 -6.75 -1.92 -14.79
N ALA A 82 -6.92 -2.86 -13.85
CA ALA A 82 -8.21 -3.51 -13.65
C ALA A 82 -9.27 -2.48 -13.26
N SER A 83 -10.51 -2.75 -13.67
CA SER A 83 -11.62 -1.98 -13.12
C SER A 83 -11.75 -2.24 -11.61
N THR A 84 -12.25 -1.27 -10.85
CA THR A 84 -12.52 -1.46 -9.40
C THR A 84 -13.37 -2.70 -9.13
N ARG A 85 -14.34 -2.99 -10.01
CA ARG A 85 -15.20 -4.16 -9.91
C ARG A 85 -14.43 -5.47 -10.11
N GLU A 86 -13.60 -5.53 -11.14
CA GLU A 86 -12.76 -6.70 -11.42
C GLU A 86 -11.80 -6.99 -10.28
N ALA A 87 -11.17 -5.96 -9.71
CA ALA A 87 -10.32 -6.09 -8.52
C ALA A 87 -11.11 -6.67 -7.33
N LEU A 88 -12.32 -6.19 -7.08
CA LEU A 88 -13.17 -6.71 -6.01
C LEU A 88 -13.60 -8.16 -6.22
N GLU A 89 -13.88 -8.56 -7.47
CA GLU A 89 -14.22 -9.94 -7.83
C GLU A 89 -13.02 -10.89 -7.63
N ASP A 90 -11.79 -10.42 -7.88
CA ASP A 90 -10.56 -11.17 -7.57
C ASP A 90 -10.32 -11.30 -6.06
N ILE A 91 -10.47 -10.21 -5.31
CA ILE A 91 -10.24 -10.17 -3.86
C ILE A 91 -11.32 -10.97 -3.09
N PHE A 92 -12.58 -10.88 -3.53
CA PHE A 92 -13.73 -11.54 -2.90
C PHE A 92 -14.44 -12.51 -3.86
N PRO A 93 -13.82 -13.64 -4.25
CA PRO A 93 -14.37 -14.56 -5.26
C PRO A 93 -15.66 -15.26 -4.80
N LYS A 94 -16.04 -15.13 -3.52
CA LYS A 94 -17.24 -15.72 -2.92
C LYS A 94 -18.28 -14.67 -2.50
N ALA A 95 -18.01 -13.38 -2.69
CA ALA A 95 -18.98 -12.34 -2.36
C ALA A 95 -20.15 -12.34 -3.35
N SER A 96 -21.32 -11.87 -2.91
CA SER A 96 -22.45 -11.70 -3.80
C SER A 96 -22.27 -10.45 -4.66
N ASN A 97 -22.89 -10.40 -5.84
CA ASN A 97 -22.87 -9.19 -6.69
C ASN A 97 -23.36 -7.94 -5.95
N LYS A 98 -24.31 -8.10 -5.02
CA LYS A 98 -24.80 -7.00 -4.18
C LYS A 98 -23.75 -6.48 -3.21
N ASP A 99 -22.92 -7.36 -2.66
CA ASP A 99 -21.81 -6.98 -1.79
C ASP A 99 -20.70 -6.31 -2.61
N ILE A 100 -20.37 -6.86 -3.78
CA ILE A 100 -19.42 -6.24 -4.72
C ILE A 100 -19.89 -4.83 -5.11
N GLU A 101 -21.15 -4.64 -5.50
CA GLU A 101 -21.71 -3.31 -5.81
C GLU A 101 -21.67 -2.35 -4.62
N ARG A 102 -21.85 -2.86 -3.40
CA ARG A 102 -21.69 -2.04 -2.19
C ARG A 102 -20.24 -1.61 -2.01
N TYR A 103 -19.28 -2.53 -2.10
CA TYR A 103 -17.86 -2.22 -1.95
C TYR A 103 -17.33 -1.32 -3.06
N GLU A 104 -17.78 -1.54 -4.30
CA GLU A 104 -17.43 -0.72 -5.47
C GLU A 104 -17.85 0.74 -5.26
N ARG A 105 -19.08 0.96 -4.78
CA ARG A 105 -19.55 2.30 -4.42
C ARG A 105 -18.69 2.92 -3.31
N GLN A 106 -18.38 2.18 -2.25
CA GLN A 106 -17.52 2.67 -1.17
C GLN A 106 -16.17 3.12 -1.70
N ILE A 107 -15.50 2.26 -2.50
CA ILE A 107 -14.21 2.57 -3.11
C ILE A 107 -14.28 3.79 -4.03
N ASN A 108 -15.36 3.94 -4.81
CA ASN A 108 -15.51 5.07 -5.72
C ASN A 108 -15.77 6.40 -5.00
N GLU A 109 -16.14 6.38 -3.71
CA GLU A 109 -16.23 7.57 -2.86
C GLU A 109 -14.86 8.01 -2.31
N ALA A 110 -13.83 7.17 -2.42
CA ALA A 110 -12.46 7.54 -2.06
C ALA A 110 -11.87 8.55 -3.06
N ASP A 111 -11.06 9.47 -2.54
CA ASP A 111 -10.26 10.36 -3.35
C ASP A 111 -9.18 9.56 -4.13
N ASP A 112 -8.77 10.09 -5.28
CA ASP A 112 -7.72 9.45 -6.08
C ASP A 112 -6.42 9.38 -5.27
N LEU A 113 -5.71 8.25 -5.36
CA LEU A 113 -4.49 7.92 -4.62
C LEU A 113 -4.64 7.64 -3.12
N ASP A 114 -5.84 7.80 -2.54
CA ASP A 114 -6.09 7.39 -1.16
C ASP A 114 -6.14 5.86 -1.05
N PRO A 115 -5.42 5.25 -0.08
CA PRO A 115 -5.42 3.80 0.05
C PRO A 115 -6.70 3.30 0.69
N VAL A 116 -7.29 2.30 0.06
CA VAL A 116 -8.36 1.48 0.61
C VAL A 116 -7.76 0.16 1.08
N LEU A 117 -7.88 -0.11 2.37
CA LEU A 117 -7.55 -1.41 2.94
C LEU A 117 -8.74 -2.34 2.80
N ILE A 118 -8.52 -3.50 2.20
CA ILE A 118 -9.50 -4.57 2.10
C ILE A 118 -9.01 -5.75 2.92
N ILE A 119 -9.80 -6.20 3.89
CA ILE A 119 -9.50 -7.35 4.73
C ILE A 119 -10.45 -8.49 4.39
N VAL A 120 -9.88 -9.58 3.89
CA VAL A 120 -10.59 -10.85 3.68
C VAL A 120 -10.42 -11.71 4.92
N GLY A 121 -11.50 -11.90 5.69
CA GLY A 121 -11.46 -12.64 6.96
C GLY A 121 -11.05 -14.11 6.81
N ASN A 122 -10.19 -14.58 7.71
CA ASN A 122 -9.77 -15.98 7.79
C ASN A 122 -10.75 -16.79 8.64
N GLN A 123 -11.49 -17.70 8.00
CA GLN A 123 -12.50 -18.52 8.68
C GLN A 123 -11.90 -19.40 9.79
N ASN A 124 -10.66 -19.87 9.65
CA ASN A 124 -10.01 -20.67 10.70
C ASN A 124 -9.78 -19.83 11.95
N TRP A 125 -9.33 -18.58 11.78
CA TRP A 125 -9.15 -17.65 12.90
C TRP A 125 -10.48 -17.33 13.58
N ILE A 126 -11.54 -17.08 12.79
CA ILE A 126 -12.90 -16.82 13.30
C ILE A 126 -13.42 -18.03 14.10
N ASN A 127 -13.18 -19.25 13.62
CA ASN A 127 -13.58 -20.47 14.32
C ASN A 127 -12.82 -20.64 15.65
N GLN A 128 -11.57 -20.17 15.74
CA GLN A 128 -10.74 -20.24 16.95
C GLN A 128 -11.07 -19.14 17.97
N ASN A 129 -11.43 -17.93 17.53
CA ASN A 129 -11.58 -16.75 18.39
C ASN A 129 -13.03 -16.24 18.55
N THR A 130 -13.96 -16.76 17.76
CA THR A 130 -15.36 -16.32 17.58
C THR A 130 -15.59 -15.14 16.62
N TYR A 131 -16.79 -15.11 16.04
CA TYR A 131 -17.23 -14.02 15.18
C TYR A 131 -17.38 -12.68 15.93
N ALA A 132 -17.76 -12.71 17.21
CA ALA A 132 -17.86 -11.49 18.02
C ALA A 132 -16.48 -10.82 18.20
N THR A 133 -15.44 -11.63 18.44
CA THR A 133 -14.06 -11.12 18.50
C THR A 133 -13.59 -10.58 17.15
N TYR A 134 -13.92 -11.25 16.05
CA TYR A 134 -13.65 -10.74 14.70
C TYR A 134 -14.28 -9.36 14.48
N GLN A 135 -15.57 -9.20 14.82
CA GLN A 135 -16.28 -7.93 14.69
C GLN A 135 -15.66 -6.83 15.56
N ALA A 136 -15.16 -7.17 16.75
CA ALA A 136 -14.49 -6.21 17.62
C ALA A 136 -13.19 -5.68 16.98
N VAL A 137 -12.36 -6.56 16.39
CA VAL A 137 -11.13 -6.16 15.69
C VAL A 137 -11.46 -5.30 14.46
N MET A 138 -12.41 -5.72 13.62
CA MET A 138 -12.83 -4.95 12.45
C MET A 138 -13.44 -3.60 12.83
N THR A 139 -14.21 -3.55 13.92
CA THR A 139 -14.72 -2.30 14.47
C THR A 139 -13.59 -1.39 14.94
N ALA A 140 -12.55 -1.95 15.53
CA ALA A 140 -11.39 -1.17 15.95
C ALA A 140 -10.66 -0.57 14.73
N PHE A 141 -10.45 -1.32 13.65
CA PHE A 141 -9.95 -0.75 12.38
C PHE A 141 -10.84 0.40 11.88
N ALA A 142 -12.16 0.21 11.95
CA ALA A 142 -13.11 1.22 11.48
C ALA A 142 -13.09 2.53 12.29
N THR A 143 -12.78 2.49 13.59
CA THR A 143 -12.96 3.63 14.51
C THR A 143 -11.69 4.14 15.18
N ASN A 144 -10.56 3.45 15.08
CA ASN A 144 -9.31 3.86 15.74
C ASN A 144 -8.92 5.30 15.38
N ASN A 145 -8.60 6.12 16.38
CA ASN A 145 -8.23 7.53 16.23
C ASN A 145 -9.25 8.44 15.51
N LEU A 146 -10.52 8.02 15.41
CA LEU A 146 -11.59 8.86 14.90
C LEU A 146 -12.42 9.48 16.03
N GLN A 147 -13.10 10.59 15.69
CA GLN A 147 -14.08 11.18 16.60
C GLN A 147 -15.31 10.28 16.73
N ASN A 148 -16.06 10.45 17.82
CA ASN A 148 -17.26 9.65 18.10
C ASN A 148 -18.23 9.65 16.90
N ASN A 149 -18.72 8.47 16.53
CA ASN A 149 -19.61 8.17 15.40
C ASN A 149 -18.99 8.21 13.99
N GLN A 150 -17.70 8.52 13.84
CA GLN A 150 -17.02 8.39 12.55
C GLN A 150 -16.51 6.96 12.34
N ARG A 151 -16.60 6.49 11.09
CA ARG A 151 -16.14 5.16 10.68
C ARG A 151 -15.53 5.21 9.29
N ARG A 152 -14.50 4.38 9.06
CA ARG A 152 -13.84 4.23 7.75
C ARG A 152 -14.47 3.20 6.82
N ASP A 153 -15.42 2.42 7.30
CA ASP A 153 -15.87 1.19 6.63
C ASP A 153 -17.34 1.20 6.23
N GLU A 154 -18.09 2.25 6.62
CA GLU A 154 -19.55 2.30 6.49
C GLU A 154 -20.26 1.01 6.97
N GLY A 155 -19.71 0.37 8.01
CA GLY A 155 -20.21 -0.90 8.54
C GLY A 155 -20.06 -2.09 7.59
N SER A 156 -19.10 -2.07 6.66
CA SER A 156 -18.73 -3.22 5.83
C SER A 156 -17.95 -4.28 6.62
N LEU A 157 -17.17 -3.86 7.62
CA LEU A 157 -16.22 -4.69 8.37
C LEU A 157 -15.19 -5.42 7.49
N GLY A 158 -14.89 -4.88 6.30
CA GLY A 158 -14.00 -5.51 5.34
C GLY A 158 -13.34 -4.54 4.36
N VAL A 159 -13.90 -3.36 4.13
CA VAL A 159 -13.35 -2.31 3.26
C VAL A 159 -13.19 -1.04 4.10
N PHE A 160 -11.99 -0.46 4.15
CA PHE A 160 -11.65 0.64 5.04
C PHE A 160 -10.89 1.74 4.29
N HIS A 161 -11.37 2.97 4.39
CA HIS A 161 -10.77 4.15 3.75
C HIS A 161 -9.77 4.86 4.66
N PHE A 162 -8.62 5.25 4.11
CA PHE A 162 -7.61 6.03 4.81
C PHE A 162 -7.16 7.21 3.97
N GLN A 163 -6.80 8.32 4.61
CA GLN A 163 -6.36 9.55 3.94
C GLN A 163 -4.96 9.42 3.31
N ASN A 164 -4.20 8.39 3.71
CA ASN A 164 -2.87 8.07 3.20
C ASN A 164 -2.33 6.80 3.88
N MET A 165 -1.22 6.30 3.34
CA MET A 165 -0.53 5.11 3.88
C MET A 165 -0.04 5.28 5.31
N THR A 166 0.35 6.50 5.73
CA THR A 166 0.81 6.75 7.10
C THR A 166 -0.30 6.52 8.10
N GLU A 167 -1.51 7.00 7.83
CA GLU A 167 -2.69 6.76 8.68
C GLU A 167 -3.00 5.26 8.75
N LEU A 168 -3.04 4.58 7.60
CA LEU A 168 -3.31 3.14 7.49
C LEU A 168 -2.36 2.31 8.38
N TYR A 169 -1.05 2.52 8.26
CA TYR A 169 -0.08 1.77 9.05
C TYR A 169 -0.04 2.20 10.52
N THR A 170 -0.34 3.46 10.83
CA THR A 170 -0.52 3.91 12.23
C THR A 170 -1.69 3.17 12.88
N VAL A 171 -2.81 3.03 12.18
CA VAL A 171 -3.97 2.27 12.69
C VAL A 171 -3.61 0.80 12.83
N ARG A 172 -2.95 0.18 11.83
CA ARG A 172 -2.44 -1.20 11.93
C ARG A 172 -1.63 -1.42 13.21
N ASP A 173 -0.64 -0.56 13.47
CA ASP A 173 0.23 -0.69 14.63
C ASP A 173 -0.52 -0.53 15.96
N ASN A 174 -1.50 0.37 16.02
CA ASN A 174 -2.36 0.52 17.18
C ASN A 174 -3.22 -0.74 17.40
N ILE A 175 -3.83 -1.27 16.33
CA ILE A 175 -4.65 -2.49 16.42
C ILE A 175 -3.79 -3.69 16.81
N ARG A 176 -2.55 -3.80 16.33
CA ARG A 176 -1.60 -4.84 16.78
C ARG A 176 -1.35 -4.76 18.28
N GLY A 177 -1.23 -3.56 18.84
CA GLY A 177 -1.09 -3.37 20.29
C GLY A 177 -2.33 -3.76 21.09
N LEU A 178 -3.54 -3.54 20.54
CA LEU A 178 -4.81 -3.83 21.20
C LEU A 178 -5.26 -5.30 21.05
N TYR A 179 -4.98 -5.90 19.90
CA TYR A 179 -5.42 -7.24 19.49
C TYR A 179 -4.25 -8.05 18.93
N PRO A 180 -3.23 -8.38 19.74
CA PRO A 180 -2.05 -9.08 19.26
C PRO A 180 -2.39 -10.47 18.67
N ASN A 181 -3.45 -11.12 19.15
CA ASN A 181 -3.91 -12.41 18.64
C ASN A 181 -4.55 -12.35 17.24
N ALA A 182 -4.84 -11.16 16.71
CA ALA A 182 -5.30 -10.98 15.33
C ALA A 182 -4.14 -11.03 14.32
N PHE A 183 -2.90 -10.99 14.80
CA PHE A 183 -1.70 -11.00 13.97
C PHE A 183 -0.97 -12.33 14.15
N PHE A 184 -0.35 -12.77 13.07
CA PHE A 184 0.51 -13.94 13.05
C PHE A 184 1.81 -13.63 13.80
N ASP A 185 2.04 -14.36 14.88
CA ASP A 185 3.32 -14.44 15.58
C ASP A 185 3.98 -15.78 15.30
N ARG A 186 5.17 -15.75 14.70
CA ARG A 186 5.96 -16.95 14.41
C ARG A 186 6.39 -17.69 15.69
N ASN A 187 6.51 -16.97 16.81
CA ASN A 187 7.03 -17.50 18.07
C ASN A 187 5.93 -17.96 19.04
N ALA A 188 4.66 -17.66 18.76
CA ALA A 188 3.55 -18.05 19.63
C ALA A 188 3.33 -19.58 19.61
N GLN A 189 2.99 -20.14 20.79
CA GLN A 189 2.57 -21.54 20.94
C GLN A 189 1.22 -21.62 21.66
N PRO A 190 0.20 -22.26 21.05
CA PRO A 190 0.18 -22.80 19.69
C PRO A 190 0.30 -21.70 18.62
N GLN A 191 0.74 -22.08 17.42
CA GLN A 191 0.83 -21.15 16.29
C GLN A 191 -0.58 -20.65 15.94
N GLN A 192 -0.74 -19.34 15.88
CA GLN A 192 -2.01 -18.69 15.57
C GLN A 192 -2.04 -18.31 14.10
N GLU A 193 -3.19 -18.46 13.47
CA GLU A 193 -3.44 -17.90 12.13
C GLU A 193 -3.60 -16.37 12.24
N PRO A 194 -3.31 -15.59 11.19
CA PRO A 194 -3.72 -14.19 11.16
C PRO A 194 -5.23 -14.09 10.97
N ILE A 195 -5.81 -12.95 11.39
CA ILE A 195 -7.25 -12.66 11.28
C ILE A 195 -7.78 -12.68 9.85
N GLY A 196 -6.92 -12.46 8.86
CA GLY A 196 -7.28 -12.38 7.46
C GLY A 196 -6.11 -12.09 6.54
N THR A 197 -6.42 -11.88 5.27
CA THR A 197 -5.50 -11.37 4.25
C THR A 197 -5.78 -9.90 4.01
N ALA A 198 -4.75 -9.07 4.03
CA ALA A 198 -4.85 -7.65 3.70
C ALA A 198 -4.51 -7.41 2.23
N TRP A 199 -5.36 -6.64 1.57
CA TRP A 199 -5.14 -6.09 0.25
C TRP A 199 -5.16 -4.57 0.36
N ILE A 200 -4.26 -3.92 -0.36
CA ILE A 200 -4.26 -2.46 -0.49
C ILE A 200 -4.66 -2.16 -1.91
N LEU A 201 -5.74 -1.40 -2.06
CA LEU A 201 -6.25 -0.90 -3.33
C LEU A 201 -6.05 0.61 -3.36
N VAL A 202 -5.52 1.12 -4.46
CA VAL A 202 -5.37 2.55 -4.72
C VAL A 202 -6.08 2.88 -6.02
N LYS A 203 -6.95 3.89 -5.96
CA LYS A 203 -7.62 4.40 -7.15
C LYS A 203 -6.63 5.24 -7.97
N VAL A 204 -6.40 4.84 -9.21
CA VAL A 204 -5.43 5.49 -10.13
C VAL A 204 -6.12 6.25 -11.28
N GLY A 205 -7.45 6.17 -11.34
CA GLY A 205 -8.30 6.88 -12.29
C GLY A 205 -9.77 6.77 -11.92
N VAL A 206 -10.67 7.29 -12.76
CA VAL A 206 -12.11 7.38 -12.44
C VAL A 206 -12.75 6.01 -12.15
N ARG A 207 -12.29 4.94 -12.80
CA ARG A 207 -12.81 3.56 -12.64
C ARG A 207 -11.72 2.49 -12.55
N SER A 208 -10.47 2.91 -12.53
CA SER A 208 -9.31 2.03 -12.66
C SER A 208 -8.55 2.03 -11.34
N SER A 209 -8.18 0.84 -10.88
CA SER A 209 -7.54 0.65 -9.58
C SER A 209 -6.29 -0.22 -9.72
N ASP A 210 -5.27 0.12 -8.96
CA ASP A 210 -4.13 -0.77 -8.71
C ASP A 210 -4.31 -1.43 -7.34
N TYR A 211 -3.99 -2.71 -7.22
CA TYR A 211 -4.19 -3.44 -5.98
C TYR A 211 -3.18 -4.56 -5.80
N ALA A 212 -2.79 -4.79 -4.55
CA ALA A 212 -1.85 -5.84 -4.20
C ALA A 212 -2.10 -6.39 -2.79
N VAL A 213 -1.71 -7.64 -2.58
CA VAL A 213 -1.66 -8.26 -1.25
C VAL A 213 -0.51 -7.66 -0.45
N ASP A 214 -0.77 -7.18 0.76
CA ASP A 214 0.27 -6.88 1.74
C ASP A 214 0.48 -8.11 2.64
N SER A 215 1.40 -8.99 2.22
CA SER A 215 1.75 -10.22 2.93
C SER A 215 2.32 -10.00 4.34
N SER A 216 2.75 -8.78 4.66
CA SER A 216 3.35 -8.44 5.95
C SER A 216 2.36 -7.79 6.92
N PHE A 217 1.18 -7.38 6.43
CA PHE A 217 0.24 -6.55 7.18
C PHE A 217 -0.16 -7.18 8.51
N PHE A 218 -0.49 -8.48 8.52
CA PHE A 218 -0.87 -9.20 9.73
C PHE A 218 0.28 -10.00 10.35
N VAL A 219 1.54 -9.59 10.15
CA VAL A 219 2.71 -10.26 10.76
C VAL A 219 3.32 -9.39 11.86
N ILE A 220 3.71 -10.03 12.96
CA ILE A 220 4.48 -9.43 14.08
C ILE A 220 5.98 -9.60 13.86
#